data_AF-A0A7I0NTA4-F1
#
_entry.id   AF-A0A7I0NTA4-F1
#
_cell.length_a   1.000
_cell.length_b   1.000
_cell.length_c   1.000
_cell.angle_alpha   90.00
_cell.angle_beta   90.00
_cell.angle_gamma   90.00
#
_symmetry.space_group_name_H-M   'P 1'
#
loop_
_entity.id
_entity.type
_entity.pdbx_description
1 polymer ?
#
loop_
_entity_poly.entity_id
_entity_poly.type
_entity_poly.pdbx_seq_one_letter_code
_entity_poly.pdbx_strand_id
1 'polypeptide(L)'
;MSEPVDPRLAYATVAEPSPGPTPGPTPAPPPSDPGSDGDGGPSPEPSPSPNPSPTPPAPWGTDPDVGVTSSFLRRRADDCETASEIIRKTRGVAEDANNDLARAAGGWQFTSSLDELQGRWEALNNVVVQRLDQAAAYFRLSADAYDANETRTASQFS
;
A
#
# COMPACT_ATOMS: atom_id res chain seq x y z
N MET A 1 36.74 9.09 -12.33
CA MET A 1 36.69 9.22 -10.86
C MET A 1 35.23 9.42 -10.51
N SER A 2 34.60 8.40 -9.93
CA SER A 2 33.17 8.43 -9.59
C SER A 2 33.00 9.14 -8.26
N GLU A 3 32.18 10.18 -8.21
CA GLU A 3 31.87 10.86 -6.95
C GLU A 3 31.14 9.92 -5.98
N PRO A 4 31.43 10.00 -4.67
CA PRO A 4 30.71 9.23 -3.67
C PRO A 4 29.29 9.78 -3.51
N VAL A 5 28.29 8.97 -3.89
CA VAL A 5 26.87 9.27 -3.67
C VAL A 5 26.57 9.19 -2.17
N ASP A 6 26.08 10.29 -1.59
CA ASP A 6 25.63 10.35 -0.20
C ASP A 6 24.38 9.47 -0.03
N PRO A 7 24.41 8.42 0.82
CA PRO A 7 23.26 7.55 1.05
C PRO A 7 22.07 8.28 1.68
N ARG A 8 22.25 9.47 2.26
CA ARG A 8 21.14 10.28 2.80
C ARG A 8 20.27 10.91 1.72
N LEU A 9 20.80 11.09 0.50
CA LEU A 9 20.04 11.60 -0.64
C LEU A 9 19.25 10.51 -1.37
N ALA A 10 19.63 9.23 -1.19
CA ALA A 10 18.96 8.10 -1.84
C ALA A 10 17.54 7.82 -1.29
N TYR A 11 17.21 8.29 -0.09
CA TYR A 11 15.93 8.04 0.59
C TYR A 11 14.97 9.23 0.59
N ALA A 12 15.31 10.34 -0.06
CA ALA A 12 14.43 11.51 -0.18
C ALA A 12 13.41 11.31 -1.31
N THR A 13 12.49 10.36 -1.16
CA THR A 13 11.32 10.26 -2.03
C THR A 13 10.31 11.31 -1.59
N VAL A 14 10.32 12.48 -2.22
CA VAL A 14 9.22 13.45 -2.11
C VAL A 14 7.99 12.78 -2.74
N ALA A 15 7.02 12.41 -1.91
CA ALA A 15 5.71 12.00 -2.38
C ALA A 15 5.03 13.23 -3.01
N GLU A 16 4.82 13.21 -4.33
CA GLU A 16 3.96 14.19 -4.99
C GLU A 16 2.54 14.11 -4.41
N PRO A 17 1.85 15.24 -4.16
CA PRO A 17 0.46 15.22 -3.76
C PRO A 17 -0.39 14.68 -4.92
N SER A 18 -1.25 13.71 -4.58
CA SER A 18 -2.20 13.09 -5.51
C SER A 18 -3.13 14.15 -6.12
N PRO A 19 -3.32 14.19 -7.46
CA PRO A 19 -4.22 15.15 -8.09
C PRO A 19 -5.66 14.85 -7.67
N GLY A 20 -6.34 15.87 -7.13
CA GLY A 20 -7.74 15.80 -6.71
C GLY A 20 -8.71 15.55 -7.88
N PRO A 21 -9.95 15.11 -7.61
CA PRO A 21 -10.90 14.74 -8.65
C PRO A 21 -11.28 15.96 -9.52
N THR A 22 -11.25 15.74 -10.84
CA THR A 22 -11.68 16.70 -11.85
C THR A 22 -13.19 17.01 -11.72
N PRO A 23 -13.61 18.28 -11.67
CA PRO A 23 -15.04 18.63 -11.69
C PRO A 23 -15.71 18.17 -12.98
N GLY A 24 -16.89 17.56 -12.86
CA GLY A 24 -17.68 17.06 -14.00
C GLY A 24 -18.25 18.19 -14.89
N PRO A 25 -18.66 17.88 -16.13
CA PRO A 25 -19.12 18.88 -17.09
C PRO A 25 -20.44 19.54 -16.68
N THR A 26 -20.49 20.86 -16.82
CA THR A 26 -21.67 21.71 -16.64
C THR A 26 -22.78 21.36 -17.65
N PRO A 27 -24.07 21.27 -17.24
CA PRO A 27 -25.16 21.07 -18.17
C PRO A 27 -25.31 22.25 -19.17
N ALA A 28 -25.52 21.93 -20.44
CA ALA A 28 -25.72 22.90 -21.51
C ALA A 28 -27.13 23.56 -21.42
N PRO A 29 -27.27 24.84 -21.83
CA PRO A 29 -28.57 25.51 -21.89
C PRO A 29 -29.47 24.92 -23.00
N PRO A 30 -30.80 24.97 -22.85
CA PRO A 30 -31.72 24.46 -23.87
C PRO A 30 -31.69 25.35 -25.13
N PRO A 31 -31.81 24.79 -26.35
CA PRO A 31 -31.87 25.59 -27.57
C PRO A 31 -33.23 26.26 -27.74
N SER A 32 -33.19 27.48 -28.28
CA SER A 32 -34.33 28.30 -28.71
C SER A 32 -34.94 27.77 -30.02
N ASP A 33 -36.26 27.80 -30.13
CA ASP A 33 -37.01 27.55 -31.37
C ASP A 33 -36.65 28.54 -32.48
N PRO A 34 -36.59 28.07 -33.75
CA PRO A 34 -37.46 28.70 -34.74
C PRO A 34 -38.01 27.74 -35.81
N GLY A 35 -39.25 28.02 -36.22
CA GLY A 35 -39.65 28.01 -37.63
C GLY A 35 -40.18 26.70 -38.23
N SER A 36 -41.49 26.65 -38.41
CA SER A 36 -42.21 25.70 -39.26
C SER A 36 -41.66 25.64 -40.69
N ASP A 37 -41.57 24.44 -41.27
CA ASP A 37 -42.34 24.02 -42.45
C ASP A 37 -41.81 22.67 -43.01
N GLY A 38 -42.72 21.72 -43.21
CA GLY A 38 -42.57 20.68 -44.24
C GLY A 38 -42.28 19.25 -43.77
N ASP A 39 -43.29 18.40 -44.01
CA ASP A 39 -43.19 17.01 -44.47
C ASP A 39 -42.75 15.89 -43.50
N GLY A 40 -43.58 14.83 -43.45
CA GLY A 40 -43.27 13.53 -42.84
C GLY A 40 -43.84 13.32 -41.43
N GLY A 41 -45.00 12.65 -41.33
CA GLY A 41 -45.51 12.19 -40.04
C GLY A 41 -44.53 11.24 -39.33
N PRO A 42 -44.31 11.37 -38.01
CA PRO A 42 -43.35 10.52 -37.32
C PRO A 42 -43.89 9.10 -37.16
N SER A 43 -43.08 8.14 -37.59
CA SER A 43 -43.20 6.71 -37.29
C SER A 43 -43.33 6.50 -35.77
N PRO A 44 -44.17 5.58 -35.27
CA PRO A 44 -44.24 5.31 -33.84
C PRO A 44 -42.89 4.80 -33.33
N GLU A 45 -42.33 5.46 -32.32
CA GLU A 45 -41.08 5.05 -31.67
C GLU A 45 -41.22 3.62 -31.10
N PRO A 46 -40.20 2.75 -31.26
CA PRO A 46 -40.18 1.48 -30.56
C PRO A 46 -40.12 1.73 -29.04
N SER A 47 -40.92 0.99 -28.28
CA SER A 47 -40.90 1.05 -26.81
C SER A 47 -39.48 0.82 -26.26
N PRO A 48 -39.06 1.56 -25.22
CA PRO A 48 -37.77 1.32 -24.60
C PRO A 48 -37.71 -0.10 -24.04
N SER A 49 -36.63 -0.82 -24.38
CA SER A 49 -36.34 -2.12 -23.78
C SER A 49 -36.34 -2.02 -22.25
N PRO A 50 -36.88 -3.02 -21.53
CA PRO A 50 -36.84 -3.03 -20.08
C PRO A 50 -35.39 -2.96 -19.61
N ASN A 51 -35.13 -2.03 -18.70
CA ASN A 51 -33.85 -1.87 -18.02
C ASN A 51 -33.47 -3.22 -17.38
N PRO A 52 -32.26 -3.78 -17.61
CA PRO A 52 -31.87 -5.01 -16.95
C PRO A 52 -31.95 -4.82 -15.44
N SER A 53 -32.63 -5.75 -14.76
CA SER A 53 -32.66 -5.76 -13.30
C SER A 53 -31.22 -5.85 -12.77
N PRO A 54 -30.88 -5.10 -11.70
CA PRO A 54 -29.54 -5.19 -11.12
C PRO A 54 -29.29 -6.63 -10.69
N THR A 55 -28.26 -7.24 -11.28
CA THR A 55 -27.80 -8.58 -10.89
C THR A 55 -27.42 -8.52 -9.41
N PRO A 56 -28.00 -9.36 -8.54
CA PRO A 56 -27.59 -9.41 -7.15
C PRO A 56 -26.10 -9.74 -7.07
N PRO A 57 -25.35 -9.10 -6.14
CA PRO A 57 -23.94 -9.39 -5.98
C PRO A 57 -23.76 -10.88 -5.68
N ALA A 58 -22.68 -11.46 -6.20
CA ALA A 58 -22.36 -12.85 -5.95
C ALA A 58 -22.28 -13.10 -4.43
N PRO A 59 -22.64 -14.30 -3.93
CA PRO A 59 -22.74 -14.58 -2.49
C PRO A 59 -21.42 -14.40 -1.72
N TRP A 60 -20.30 -14.28 -2.44
CA TRP A 60 -18.94 -14.05 -1.93
C TRP A 60 -18.56 -12.56 -1.79
N GLY A 61 -19.45 -11.64 -2.17
CA GLY A 61 -19.20 -10.19 -2.10
C GLY A 61 -18.62 -9.61 -3.39
N THR A 62 -17.58 -8.79 -3.26
CA THR A 62 -16.84 -8.18 -4.39
C THR A 62 -16.14 -9.25 -5.23
N ASP A 63 -15.82 -8.92 -6.49
CA ASP A 63 -14.99 -9.79 -7.32
C ASP A 63 -13.73 -10.22 -6.55
N PRO A 64 -13.33 -11.50 -6.66
CA PRO A 64 -12.13 -11.99 -6.00
C PRO A 64 -10.94 -11.16 -6.49
N ASP A 65 -10.14 -10.67 -5.54
CA ASP A 65 -8.87 -10.02 -5.87
C ASP A 65 -7.90 -11.09 -6.40
N VAL A 66 -7.96 -11.32 -7.71
CA VAL A 66 -7.11 -12.27 -8.45
C VAL A 66 -5.62 -11.88 -8.44
N GLY A 67 -5.26 -10.72 -7.86
CA GLY A 67 -3.87 -10.30 -7.69
C GLY A 67 -3.15 -10.99 -6.53
N VAL A 68 -3.89 -11.54 -5.54
CA VAL A 68 -3.29 -12.19 -4.37
C VAL A 68 -3.06 -13.67 -4.63
N THR A 69 -1.81 -14.03 -4.90
CA THR A 69 -1.35 -15.42 -5.05
C THR A 69 -0.50 -15.85 -3.86
N SER A 70 -0.31 -17.16 -3.67
CA SER A 70 0.60 -17.68 -2.64
C SER A 70 2.04 -17.20 -2.86
N SER A 71 2.48 -17.07 -4.12
CA SER A 71 3.79 -16.51 -4.48
C SER A 71 3.91 -15.03 -4.13
N PHE A 72 2.86 -14.24 -4.34
CA PHE A 72 2.80 -12.84 -3.90
C PHE A 72 2.93 -12.73 -2.37
N LEU A 73 2.18 -13.55 -1.62
CA LEU A 73 2.24 -13.55 -0.16
C LEU A 73 3.62 -13.95 0.37
N ARG A 74 4.27 -14.96 -0.23
CA ARG A 74 5.65 -15.34 0.13
C ARG A 74 6.63 -14.22 -0.12
N ARG A 75 6.52 -13.52 -1.25
CA ARG A 75 7.35 -12.34 -1.53
C ARG A 75 7.18 -11.25 -0.48
N ARG A 76 5.95 -10.99 -0.02
CA ARG A 76 5.69 -10.03 1.06
C ARG A 76 6.30 -10.47 2.40
N ALA A 77 6.33 -11.77 2.68
CA ALA A 77 7.05 -12.28 3.84
C ALA A 77 8.55 -11.98 3.76
N ASP A 78 9.16 -12.24 2.60
CA ASP A 78 10.60 -11.99 2.38
C ASP A 78 10.95 -10.49 2.44
N ASP A 79 10.05 -9.62 1.94
CA ASP A 79 10.19 -8.15 2.09
C ASP A 79 10.21 -7.75 3.58
N CYS A 80 9.31 -8.30 4.39
CA CYS A 80 9.26 -8.03 5.84
C CYS A 80 10.53 -8.50 6.55
N GLU A 81 11.05 -9.69 6.21
CA GLU A 81 12.30 -10.19 6.77
C GLU A 81 13.49 -9.33 6.37
N THR A 82 13.57 -8.95 5.09
CA THR A 82 14.61 -8.03 4.60
C THR A 82 14.60 -6.72 5.36
N ALA A 83 13.43 -6.13 5.56
CA ALA A 83 13.29 -4.91 6.36
C ALA A 83 13.70 -5.13 7.82
N SER A 84 13.31 -6.25 8.42
CA SER A 84 13.68 -6.58 9.81
C SER A 84 15.20 -6.71 9.97
N GLU A 85 15.88 -7.33 9.01
CA GLU A 85 17.33 -7.51 8.98
C GLU A 85 18.06 -6.18 8.82
N ILE A 86 17.56 -5.30 7.95
CA ILE A 86 18.11 -3.94 7.78
C ILE A 86 18.04 -3.19 9.12
N ILE A 87 16.91 -3.26 9.82
CA ILE A 87 16.74 -2.55 11.10
C ILE A 87 17.62 -3.19 12.20
N ARG A 88 17.74 -4.52 12.25
CA ARG A 88 18.66 -5.20 13.18
C ARG A 88 20.10 -4.71 13.03
N LYS A 89 20.55 -4.44 11.82
CA LYS A 89 21.89 -3.89 11.55
C LYS A 89 22.10 -2.46 12.08
N THR A 90 21.02 -1.73 12.38
CA THR A 90 21.11 -0.38 12.98
C THR A 90 21.16 -0.40 14.51
N ARG A 91 20.99 -1.57 15.15
CA ARG A 91 21.13 -1.69 16.60
C ARG A 91 22.56 -1.42 17.02
N GLY A 92 22.71 -0.79 18.18
CA GLY A 92 24.02 -0.44 18.74
C GLY A 92 24.64 0.80 18.08
N VAL A 93 24.26 1.18 16.86
CA VAL A 93 24.78 2.39 16.21
C VAL A 93 24.46 3.66 17.00
N ALA A 94 23.28 3.71 17.63
CA ALA A 94 22.91 4.82 18.50
C ALA A 94 23.70 4.80 19.82
N GLU A 95 23.97 3.61 20.37
CA GLU A 95 24.79 3.43 21.57
C GLU A 95 26.24 3.84 21.31
N ASP A 96 26.83 3.40 20.20
CA ASP A 96 28.17 3.76 19.77
C ASP A 96 28.30 5.28 19.58
N ALA A 97 27.37 5.90 18.85
CA ALA A 97 27.37 7.34 18.64
C ALA A 97 27.22 8.12 19.96
N ASN A 98 26.39 7.61 20.88
CA ASN A 98 26.19 8.22 22.19
C ASN A 98 27.45 8.09 23.06
N ASN A 99 28.10 6.93 23.07
CA ASN A 99 29.35 6.68 23.78
C ASN A 99 30.50 7.56 23.27
N ASP A 100 30.62 7.70 21.95
CA ASP A 100 31.64 8.56 21.33
C ASP A 100 31.43 10.04 21.69
N LEU A 101 30.18 10.49 21.67
CA LEU A 101 29.83 11.86 22.06
C LEU A 101 30.03 12.10 23.56
N ALA A 102 29.63 11.17 24.42
CA ALA A 102 29.83 11.26 25.87
C ALA A 102 31.32 11.35 26.23
N ARG A 103 32.17 10.61 25.53
CA ARG A 103 33.64 10.70 25.66
C ARG A 103 34.17 12.07 25.24
N ALA A 104 33.64 12.64 24.15
CA ALA A 104 34.08 13.94 23.64
C ALA A 104 33.55 15.14 24.46
N ALA A 105 32.37 15.01 25.07
CA ALA A 105 31.67 16.08 25.78
C ALA A 105 31.64 15.87 27.31
N GLY A 106 32.74 15.34 27.88
CA GLY A 106 32.85 15.07 29.31
C GLY A 106 32.46 16.27 30.18
N GLY A 107 31.51 16.06 31.10
CA GLY A 107 31.01 17.08 32.02
C GLY A 107 29.79 17.87 31.54
N TRP A 108 29.32 17.64 30.29
CA TRP A 108 28.13 18.33 29.77
C TRP A 108 26.85 17.59 30.18
N GLN A 109 25.87 18.33 30.72
CA GLN A 109 24.62 17.78 31.27
C GLN A 109 23.68 17.19 30.21
N PHE A 110 23.76 17.62 28.94
CA PHE A 110 22.88 17.13 27.86
C PHE A 110 23.15 15.67 27.45
N THR A 111 24.28 15.09 27.86
CA THR A 111 24.61 13.69 27.56
C THR A 111 23.59 12.72 28.15
N SER A 112 23.00 13.05 29.32
CA SER A 112 21.95 12.24 29.94
C SER A 112 20.65 12.16 29.13
N SER A 113 20.28 13.20 28.39
CA SER A 113 19.07 13.16 27.54
C SER A 113 19.30 12.36 26.26
N LEU A 114 20.55 12.13 25.87
CA LEU A 114 20.91 11.28 24.75
C LEU A 114 20.86 9.79 25.13
N ASP A 115 21.20 9.42 26.36
CA ASP A 115 20.98 8.07 26.89
C ASP A 115 19.49 7.66 26.81
N GLU A 116 18.60 8.58 27.21
CA GLU A 116 17.15 8.33 27.14
C GLU A 116 16.68 8.18 25.68
N LEU A 117 17.16 9.06 24.79
CA LEU A 117 16.84 8.97 23.36
C LEU A 117 17.35 7.68 22.74
N GLN A 118 18.58 7.27 23.06
CA GLN A 118 19.19 6.00 22.64
C GLN A 118 18.35 4.82 23.11
N GLY A 119 17.98 4.77 24.40
CA GLY A 119 17.13 3.71 24.93
C GLY A 119 15.77 3.63 24.23
N ARG A 120 15.14 4.77 23.96
CA ARG A 120 13.86 4.83 23.22
C ARG A 120 14.00 4.39 21.77
N TRP A 121 15.09 4.75 21.10
CA TRP A 121 15.40 4.31 19.75
C TRP A 121 15.54 2.79 19.66
N GLU A 122 16.33 2.20 20.57
CA GLU A 122 16.52 0.74 20.61
C GLU A 122 15.22 0.00 20.94
N ALA A 123 14.42 0.52 21.87
CA ALA A 123 13.11 -0.03 22.18
C ALA A 123 12.17 0.00 20.95
N LEU A 124 12.15 1.12 20.21
CA LEU A 124 11.33 1.23 19.00
C LEU A 124 11.79 0.25 17.93
N ASN A 125 13.09 0.15 17.67
CA ASN A 125 13.65 -0.80 16.70
C ASN A 125 13.27 -2.24 17.04
N ASN A 126 13.29 -2.61 18.33
CA ASN A 126 12.84 -3.93 18.78
C ASN A 126 11.37 -4.19 18.44
N VAL A 127 10.48 -3.23 18.72
CA VAL A 127 9.05 -3.36 18.42
C VAL A 127 8.80 -3.48 16.91
N VAL A 128 9.48 -2.67 16.10
CA VAL A 128 9.30 -2.70 14.64
C VAL A 128 9.77 -4.04 14.08
N VAL A 129 10.93 -4.53 14.49
CA VAL A 129 11.46 -5.84 14.08
C VAL A 129 10.49 -6.97 14.45
N GLN A 130 9.98 -7.00 15.68
CA GLN A 130 9.01 -8.02 16.11
C GLN A 130 7.73 -8.02 15.26
N ARG A 131 7.22 -6.83 14.91
CA ARG A 131 6.03 -6.71 14.07
C ARG A 131 6.29 -7.18 12.63
N LEU A 132 7.46 -6.89 12.08
CA LEU A 132 7.86 -7.36 10.75
C LEU A 132 8.01 -8.89 10.72
N ASP A 133 8.64 -9.47 11.74
CA ASP A 133 8.76 -10.94 11.87
C ASP A 133 7.38 -11.60 11.96
N GLN A 134 6.48 -11.02 12.77
CA GLN A 134 5.11 -11.51 12.91
C GLN A 134 4.33 -11.39 11.60
N ALA A 135 4.46 -10.27 10.88
CA ALA A 135 3.83 -10.08 9.58
C ALA A 135 4.34 -11.11 8.56
N ALA A 136 5.64 -11.36 8.52
CA ALA A 136 6.23 -12.39 7.64
C ALA A 136 5.65 -13.78 7.93
N ALA A 137 5.53 -14.15 9.21
CA ALA A 137 4.92 -15.41 9.61
C ALA A 137 3.45 -15.52 9.15
N TYR A 138 2.65 -14.46 9.30
CA TYR A 138 1.26 -14.46 8.83
C TYR A 138 1.14 -14.52 7.32
N PHE A 139 2.03 -13.87 6.57
CA PHE A 139 2.04 -13.97 5.12
C PHE A 139 2.34 -15.40 4.66
N ARG A 140 3.29 -16.10 5.30
CA ARG A 140 3.57 -17.51 4.98
C ARG A 140 2.42 -18.43 5.32
N LEU A 141 1.86 -18.29 6.52
CA LEU A 141 0.70 -19.07 6.94
C LEU A 141 -0.49 -18.87 5.97
N SER A 142 -0.70 -17.64 5.51
CA SER A 142 -1.72 -17.35 4.49
C SER A 142 -1.36 -18.00 3.15
N ALA A 143 -0.11 -17.90 2.69
CA ALA A 143 0.33 -18.53 1.44
C ALA A 143 0.11 -20.05 1.45
N ASP A 144 0.44 -20.71 2.55
CA ASP A 144 0.25 -22.16 2.70
C ASP A 144 -1.23 -22.55 2.70
N ALA A 145 -2.09 -21.70 3.29
CA ALA A 145 -3.54 -21.90 3.25
C ALA A 145 -4.10 -21.77 1.82
N TYR A 146 -3.59 -20.83 1.02
CA TYR A 146 -3.96 -20.70 -0.40
C TYR A 146 -3.57 -21.95 -1.19
N ASP A 147 -2.32 -22.42 -1.08
CA ASP A 147 -1.85 -23.62 -1.79
C ASP A 147 -2.65 -24.88 -1.39
N ALA A 148 -2.96 -25.01 -0.10
CA ALA A 148 -3.76 -26.12 0.41
C ALA A 148 -5.20 -26.08 -0.15
N ASN A 149 -5.78 -24.88 -0.30
CA ASN A 149 -7.12 -24.72 -0.86
C ASN A 149 -7.14 -25.04 -2.37
N GLU A 150 -6.13 -24.58 -3.12
CA GLU A 150 -5.98 -24.89 -4.53
C GLU A 150 -5.82 -26.40 -4.76
N THR A 151 -4.95 -27.05 -3.98
CA THR A 151 -4.74 -28.51 -4.03
C THR A 151 -6.02 -29.28 -3.73
N ARG A 152 -6.78 -28.87 -2.70
CA ARG A 152 -8.06 -29.50 -2.34
C ARG A 152 -9.10 -29.34 -3.45
N THR A 153 -9.16 -28.17 -4.07
CA THR A 153 -10.12 -27.90 -5.15
C THR A 153 -9.76 -28.72 -6.38
N ALA A 154 -8.49 -28.76 -6.78
CA ALA A 154 -8.02 -29.55 -7.91
C ALA A 154 -8.33 -31.05 -7.76
N SER A 155 -8.19 -31.61 -6.55
CA SER A 155 -8.49 -33.03 -6.31
C SER A 155 -9.98 -33.39 -6.33
N GLN A 156 -10.89 -32.42 -6.22
CA GLN A 156 -12.34 -32.66 -6.35
C GLN A 156 -12.79 -32.77 -7.81
N PHE A 157 -11.98 -32.31 -8.77
CA PHE A 157 -12.28 -32.32 -10.20
C PHE A 157 -11.42 -33.30 -11.00
N SER A 158 -10.58 -34.08 -10.32
CA SER A 158 -9.79 -35.19 -10.89
C SER A 158 -10.45 -36.53 -10.60
#